data_AF-A0A7V8ZB85-F1
#
_entry.id   AF-A0A7V8ZB85-F1
#
_cell.length_a   1.000
_cell.length_b   1.000
_cell.length_c   1.000
_cell.angle_alpha   90.00
_cell.angle_beta   90.00
_cell.angle_gamma   90.00
#
_symmetry.space_group_name_H-M   'P 1'
#
loop_
_entity.id
_entity.type
_entity.pdbx_description
1 polymer ?
#
loop_
_entity_poly.entity_id
_entity_poly.type
_entity_poly.pdbx_seq_one_letter_code
_entity_poly.pdbx_strand_id
1 'polypeptide(L)'
;MKQVLTEALVRFLLTPTVFLLVAALGGLRINAQTGAFIFIAPPLITLILSVLLLLLLARGKLIEIGSWLSNKNSLLENIAHALVLLTLFFASAQAFNSVLPERGLLHWMFSFFFLWTLWNNQWSPFTSKQLLRSLVVLFATAFCIKHLLLANLYAPDAGWLQRIAGVLLEGVSLGTLGIEHFAASTGYISFFTVALYTLGLLLLPSAPDSFNSSDATVDVQQTGDVIDLYRRLPNDEQTLLRELILKDQKPQLQSAAFVDHASNDLTEENEADTSDGEILTIVRERKE
;
A
#
# COMPACT_ATOMS: atom_id res chain seq x y z
N MET A 1 -2.81 -19.30 -28.84
CA MET A 1 -3.36 -20.30 -27.88
C MET A 1 -2.41 -20.61 -26.72
N LYS A 2 -1.12 -20.95 -26.95
CA LYS A 2 -0.17 -21.25 -25.86
C LYS A 2 0.05 -20.11 -24.86
N GLN A 3 0.22 -18.86 -25.33
CA GLN A 3 0.42 -17.70 -24.44
C GLN A 3 -0.77 -17.46 -23.49
N VAL A 4 -2.00 -17.55 -24.00
CA VAL A 4 -3.24 -17.35 -23.22
C VAL A 4 -3.39 -18.42 -22.12
N LEU A 5 -3.03 -19.66 -22.43
CA LEU A 5 -3.06 -20.76 -21.46
C LEU A 5 -2.02 -20.54 -20.33
N THR A 6 -0.85 -20.00 -20.68
CA THR A 6 0.24 -19.76 -19.72
C THR A 6 -0.13 -18.63 -18.76
N GLU A 7 -0.73 -17.56 -19.29
CA GLU A 7 -1.19 -16.42 -18.49
C GLU A 7 -2.32 -16.80 -17.53
N ALA A 8 -3.31 -17.56 -18.01
CA ALA A 8 -4.39 -18.07 -17.16
C ALA A 8 -3.85 -19.00 -16.06
N LEU A 9 -2.93 -19.92 -16.40
CA LEU A 9 -2.34 -20.82 -15.42
C LEU A 9 -1.57 -20.07 -14.33
N VAL A 10 -0.78 -19.07 -14.70
CA VAL A 10 -0.03 -18.25 -13.74
C VAL A 10 -0.99 -17.49 -12.82
N ARG A 11 -2.01 -16.82 -13.37
CA ARG A 11 -2.94 -16.01 -12.56
C ARG A 11 -3.81 -16.85 -11.62
N PHE A 12 -4.37 -17.95 -12.11
CA PHE A 12 -5.38 -18.71 -11.36
C PHE A 12 -4.81 -19.86 -10.54
N LEU A 13 -3.60 -20.33 -10.83
CA LEU A 13 -3.00 -21.45 -10.11
C LEU A 13 -1.73 -21.04 -9.36
N LEU A 14 -0.80 -20.34 -10.02
CA LEU A 14 0.48 -19.98 -9.39
C LEU A 14 0.27 -18.95 -8.27
N THR A 15 -0.45 -17.86 -8.54
CA THR A 15 -0.69 -16.78 -7.57
C THR A 15 -1.32 -17.26 -6.25
N PRO A 16 -2.47 -17.97 -6.24
CA PRO A 16 -3.05 -18.44 -4.99
C PRO A 16 -2.17 -19.50 -4.30
N THR A 17 -1.43 -20.32 -5.07
CA THR A 17 -0.50 -21.31 -4.49
C THR A 17 0.65 -20.62 -3.76
N VAL A 18 1.20 -19.53 -4.32
CA VAL A 18 2.24 -18.72 -3.66
C VAL A 18 1.71 -18.12 -2.36
N PHE A 19 0.50 -17.55 -2.36
CA PHE A 19 -0.09 -17.00 -1.14
C PHE A 19 -0.43 -18.08 -0.10
N LEU A 20 -0.88 -19.25 -0.52
CA LEU A 20 -1.11 -20.38 0.38
C LEU A 20 0.21 -20.85 1.01
N LEU A 21 1.29 -20.92 0.22
CA LEU A 21 2.63 -21.21 0.73
C LEU A 21 3.08 -20.17 1.76
N VAL A 22 2.86 -18.88 1.49
CA VAL A 22 3.13 -17.80 2.45
C VAL A 22 2.30 -17.97 3.72
N ALA A 23 1.01 -18.28 3.60
CA ALA A 23 0.12 -18.47 4.73
C ALA A 23 0.55 -19.68 5.61
N ALA A 24 1.03 -20.76 4.98
CA ALA A 24 1.56 -21.91 5.68
C ALA A 24 2.91 -21.63 6.35
N LEU A 25 3.84 -20.98 5.64
CA LEU A 25 5.18 -20.70 6.16
C LEU A 25 5.18 -19.61 7.24
N GLY A 26 4.33 -18.58 7.11
CA GLY A 26 4.32 -17.46 8.06
C GLY A 26 3.86 -17.82 9.46
N GLY A 27 3.09 -18.91 9.61
CA GLY A 27 2.71 -19.48 10.90
C GLY A 27 3.69 -20.52 11.44
N LEU A 28 4.64 -20.98 10.63
CA LEU A 28 5.58 -22.03 11.01
C LEU A 28 6.69 -21.47 11.90
N ARG A 29 6.92 -22.12 13.04
CA ARG A 29 7.98 -21.83 14.01
C ARG A 29 8.71 -23.11 14.35
N ILE A 30 9.99 -22.98 14.75
CA ILE A 30 10.79 -24.11 15.21
C ILE A 30 11.13 -23.90 16.68
N ASN A 31 10.69 -24.82 17.53
CA ASN A 31 11.01 -24.81 18.95
C ASN A 31 12.53 -25.02 19.14
N ALA A 32 13.20 -24.15 19.88
CA ALA A 32 14.66 -24.23 20.05
C ALA A 32 15.12 -25.48 20.82
N GLN A 33 14.29 -26.00 21.72
CA GLN A 33 14.65 -27.11 22.62
C GLN A 33 14.40 -28.47 21.97
N THR A 34 13.27 -28.63 21.28
CA THR A 34 12.86 -29.92 20.70
C THR A 34 13.12 -30.02 19.19
N GLY A 35 13.38 -28.90 18.51
CA GLY A 35 13.45 -28.84 17.05
C GLY A 35 12.11 -29.11 16.35
N ALA A 36 11.01 -29.22 17.11
CA ALA A 36 9.70 -29.51 16.57
C ALA A 36 9.13 -28.30 15.81
N PHE A 37 8.45 -28.59 14.70
CA PHE A 37 7.65 -27.61 13.97
C PHE A 37 6.36 -27.33 14.74
N ILE A 38 6.14 -26.05 15.06
CA ILE A 38 4.93 -25.56 15.71
C ILE A 38 4.26 -24.60 14.75
N PHE A 39 2.95 -24.74 14.58
CA PHE A 39 2.15 -23.79 13.82
C PHE A 39 1.44 -22.83 14.76
N ILE A 40 1.72 -21.54 14.62
CA ILE A 40 1.10 -20.48 15.41
C ILE A 40 0.05 -19.77 14.57
N ALA A 41 -1.19 -19.76 15.08
CA ALA A 41 -2.27 -19.04 14.46
C ALA A 41 -2.04 -17.52 14.51
N PRO A 42 -2.42 -16.77 13.46
CA PRO A 42 -2.23 -15.33 13.42
C PRO A 42 -3.10 -14.65 14.49
N PRO A 43 -2.55 -13.73 15.30
CA PRO A 43 -3.31 -13.04 16.34
C PRO A 43 -4.34 -12.08 15.72
N LEU A 44 -5.41 -11.77 16.46
CA LEU A 44 -6.52 -10.92 15.99
C LEU A 44 -6.05 -9.60 15.36
N ILE A 45 -5.03 -8.96 15.93
CA ILE A 45 -4.49 -7.71 15.40
C ILE A 45 -3.94 -7.87 13.98
N THR A 46 -3.29 -8.99 13.66
CA THR A 46 -2.79 -9.24 12.29
C THR A 46 -3.91 -9.46 11.28
N LEU A 47 -5.06 -9.98 11.72
CA LEU A 47 -6.25 -10.06 10.87
C LEU A 47 -6.79 -8.65 10.57
N ILE A 48 -6.82 -7.76 11.57
CA ILE A 48 -7.21 -6.36 11.38
C ILE A 48 -6.24 -5.65 10.42
N LEU A 49 -4.92 -5.82 10.61
CA LEU A 49 -3.91 -5.27 9.72
C LEU A 49 -4.04 -5.82 8.29
N SER A 50 -4.37 -7.10 8.15
CA SER A 50 -4.64 -7.73 6.85
C SER A 50 -5.85 -7.12 6.16
N VAL A 51 -6.95 -6.87 6.87
CA VAL A 51 -8.12 -6.16 6.31
C VAL A 51 -7.74 -4.76 5.86
N LEU A 52 -7.04 -3.98 6.70
CA LEU A 52 -6.60 -2.64 6.33
C LEU A 52 -5.67 -2.64 5.13
N LEU A 53 -4.78 -3.64 5.05
CA LEU A 53 -3.91 -3.80 3.89
C LEU A 53 -4.73 -4.12 2.64
N LEU A 54 -5.70 -5.05 2.69
CA LEU A 54 -6.57 -5.33 1.55
C LEU A 54 -7.37 -4.10 1.10
N LEU A 55 -7.87 -3.30 2.04
CA LEU A 55 -8.53 -2.03 1.74
C LEU A 55 -7.57 -1.07 1.03
N LEU A 56 -6.31 -1.01 1.50
CA LEU A 56 -5.28 -0.19 0.87
C LEU A 56 -4.94 -0.67 -0.54
N LEU A 57 -4.85 -2.00 -0.76
CA LEU A 57 -4.61 -2.59 -2.08
C LEU A 57 -5.79 -2.34 -3.03
N ALA A 58 -7.01 -2.41 -2.54
CA ALA A 58 -8.21 -2.11 -3.31
C ALA A 58 -8.26 -0.62 -3.69
N ARG A 59 -8.00 0.28 -2.73
CA ARG A 59 -7.97 1.73 -2.97
C ARG A 59 -6.83 2.12 -3.90
N GLY A 60 -5.65 1.52 -3.74
CA GLY A 60 -4.49 1.72 -4.58
C GLY A 60 -4.59 1.10 -5.97
N LYS A 61 -5.76 0.56 -6.36
CA LYS A 61 -6.04 -0.10 -7.64
C LYS A 61 -5.13 -1.29 -7.96
N LEU A 62 -4.49 -1.88 -6.95
CA LEU A 62 -3.81 -3.16 -7.14
C LEU A 62 -4.82 -4.31 -7.25
N ILE A 63 -5.99 -4.16 -6.63
CA ILE A 63 -7.11 -5.11 -6.70
C ILE A 63 -8.37 -4.35 -7.07
N GLU A 64 -8.96 -4.68 -8.21
CA GLU A 64 -10.25 -4.12 -8.61
C GLU A 64 -11.38 -5.10 -8.26
N ILE A 65 -11.90 -4.99 -7.02
CA ILE A 65 -12.93 -5.91 -6.52
C ILE A 65 -14.16 -5.95 -7.46
N GLY A 66 -14.55 -4.80 -8.02
CA GLY A 66 -15.71 -4.69 -8.91
C GLY A 66 -15.52 -5.34 -10.29
N SER A 67 -14.29 -5.37 -10.82
CA SER A 67 -14.02 -6.05 -12.10
C SER A 67 -13.76 -7.54 -11.90
N TRP A 68 -13.17 -7.93 -10.76
CA TRP A 68 -12.90 -9.32 -10.41
C TRP A 68 -14.16 -10.10 -10.04
N LEU A 69 -15.09 -9.48 -9.31
CA LEU A 69 -16.36 -10.09 -8.87
C LEU A 69 -17.54 -9.49 -9.64
N SER A 70 -17.51 -9.63 -10.96
CA SER A 70 -18.55 -9.09 -11.84
C SER A 70 -19.50 -10.19 -12.33
N ASN A 71 -20.76 -9.83 -12.58
CA ASN A 71 -21.72 -10.70 -13.28
C ASN A 71 -21.32 -10.99 -14.74
N LYS A 72 -20.33 -10.24 -15.27
CA LYS A 72 -19.76 -10.48 -16.61
C LYS A 72 -18.83 -11.69 -16.64
N ASN A 73 -18.25 -12.07 -15.50
CA ASN A 73 -17.32 -13.18 -15.39
C ASN A 73 -18.10 -14.48 -15.19
N SER A 74 -17.49 -15.60 -15.58
CA SER A 74 -18.09 -16.92 -15.30
C SER A 74 -18.13 -17.20 -13.78
N LEU A 75 -19.04 -18.05 -13.33
CA LEU A 75 -19.13 -18.44 -11.91
C LEU A 75 -17.78 -19.00 -11.42
N LEU A 76 -17.13 -19.84 -12.24
CA LEU A 76 -15.84 -20.44 -11.92
C LEU A 76 -14.73 -19.39 -11.76
N GLU A 77 -14.74 -18.36 -12.61
CA GLU A 77 -13.78 -17.25 -12.56
C GLU A 77 -14.00 -16.39 -11.31
N ASN A 78 -15.25 -16.08 -10.96
CA ASN A 78 -15.58 -15.38 -9.72
C ASN A 78 -15.13 -16.17 -8.48
N ILE A 79 -15.32 -17.50 -8.47
CA ILE A 79 -14.80 -18.36 -7.38
C ILE A 79 -13.27 -18.30 -7.33
N ALA A 80 -12.60 -18.36 -8.48
CA ALA A 80 -11.14 -18.31 -8.52
C ALA A 80 -10.61 -16.96 -8.00
N HIS A 81 -11.23 -15.84 -8.39
CA HIS A 81 -10.90 -14.52 -7.84
C HIS A 81 -11.17 -14.43 -6.34
N ALA A 82 -12.31 -14.94 -5.86
CA ALA A 82 -12.61 -14.99 -4.44
C ALA A 82 -11.58 -15.82 -3.66
N LEU A 83 -11.09 -16.93 -4.23
CA LEU A 83 -10.04 -17.76 -3.65
C LEU A 83 -8.70 -17.01 -3.61
N VAL A 84 -8.35 -16.24 -4.64
CA VAL A 84 -7.16 -15.37 -4.63
C VAL A 84 -7.29 -14.31 -3.53
N LEU A 85 -8.44 -13.65 -3.38
CA LEU A 85 -8.67 -12.67 -2.31
C LEU A 85 -8.55 -13.31 -0.93
N LEU A 86 -9.12 -14.51 -0.76
CA LEU A 86 -9.06 -15.26 0.50
C LEU A 86 -7.63 -15.69 0.85
N THR A 87 -6.89 -16.23 -0.11
CA THR A 87 -5.49 -16.64 0.11
C THR A 87 -4.61 -15.42 0.37
N LEU A 88 -4.82 -14.31 -0.33
CA LEU A 88 -4.12 -13.05 -0.09
C LEU A 88 -4.40 -12.49 1.31
N PHE A 89 -5.64 -12.58 1.80
CA PHE A 89 -6.01 -12.21 3.17
C PHE A 89 -5.20 -12.99 4.20
N PHE A 90 -5.18 -14.32 4.10
CA PHE A 90 -4.44 -15.16 5.04
C PHE A 90 -2.92 -14.99 4.91
N ALA A 91 -2.41 -14.86 3.69
CA ALA A 91 -1.00 -14.58 3.44
C ALA A 91 -0.57 -13.24 4.05
N SER A 92 -1.40 -12.20 3.94
CA SER A 92 -1.12 -10.88 4.52
C SER A 92 -1.11 -10.94 6.05
N ALA A 93 -2.07 -11.63 6.67
CA ALA A 93 -2.08 -11.84 8.13
C ALA A 93 -0.82 -12.56 8.59
N GLN A 94 -0.39 -13.59 7.84
CA GLN A 94 0.80 -14.37 8.16
C GLN A 94 2.11 -13.63 7.88
N ALA A 95 2.14 -12.75 6.87
CA ALA A 95 3.26 -11.85 6.62
C ALA A 95 3.44 -10.87 7.79
N PHE A 96 2.35 -10.28 8.31
CA PHE A 96 2.41 -9.46 9.53
C PHE A 96 2.83 -10.31 10.74
N ASN A 97 2.25 -11.49 10.94
CA ASN A 97 2.61 -12.40 12.03
C ASN A 97 4.12 -12.77 12.02
N SER A 98 4.70 -12.91 10.83
CA SER A 98 6.12 -13.18 10.64
C SER A 98 7.02 -12.00 11.03
N VAL A 99 6.58 -10.77 10.76
CA VAL A 99 7.37 -9.56 10.99
C VAL A 99 7.15 -8.97 12.38
N LEU A 100 5.99 -9.21 12.99
CA LEU A 100 5.74 -8.80 14.37
C LEU A 100 6.57 -9.64 15.35
N PRO A 101 7.05 -9.03 16.44
CA PRO A 101 7.50 -9.77 17.61
C PRO A 101 6.35 -10.61 18.17
N GLU A 102 6.63 -11.76 18.79
CA GLU A 102 5.57 -12.71 19.15
C GLU A 102 4.71 -12.23 20.31
N ARG A 103 5.32 -11.61 21.33
CA ARG A 103 4.64 -11.15 22.55
C ARG A 103 5.35 -9.92 23.13
N GLY A 104 4.70 -9.28 24.12
CA GLY A 104 5.25 -8.20 24.91
C GLY A 104 5.08 -6.80 24.31
N LEU A 105 5.77 -5.81 24.90
CA LEU A 105 5.65 -4.41 24.50
C LEU A 105 6.05 -4.16 23.05
N LEU A 106 7.09 -4.86 22.55
CA LEU A 106 7.51 -4.72 21.16
C LEU A 106 6.42 -5.19 20.18
N HIS A 107 5.68 -6.25 20.50
CA HIS A 107 4.53 -6.69 19.71
C HIS A 107 3.48 -5.57 19.62
N TRP A 108 3.13 -4.97 20.77
CA TRP A 108 2.14 -3.90 20.83
C TRP A 108 2.60 -2.64 20.08
N MET A 109 3.85 -2.21 20.27
CA MET A 109 4.42 -1.03 19.62
C MET A 109 4.49 -1.18 18.11
N PHE A 110 4.98 -2.32 17.61
CA PHE A 110 5.00 -2.58 16.16
C PHE A 110 3.59 -2.69 15.60
N SER A 111 2.68 -3.36 16.30
CA SER A 111 1.28 -3.48 15.86
C SER A 111 0.62 -2.11 15.77
N PHE A 112 0.82 -1.24 16.77
CA PHE A 112 0.31 0.13 16.76
C PHE A 112 0.93 0.94 15.62
N PHE A 113 2.25 0.83 15.41
CA PHE A 113 2.93 1.50 14.30
C PHE A 113 2.35 1.07 12.94
N PHE A 114 2.22 -0.22 12.68
CA PHE A 114 1.61 -0.73 11.44
C PHE A 114 0.17 -0.29 11.29
N LEU A 115 -0.62 -0.38 12.36
CA LEU A 115 -2.02 0.04 12.36
C LEU A 115 -2.14 1.51 11.99
N TRP A 116 -1.36 2.36 12.67
CA TRP A 116 -1.31 3.80 12.43
C TRP A 116 -0.86 4.14 11.01
N THR A 117 0.20 3.49 10.52
CA THR A 117 0.69 3.70 9.15
C THR A 117 -0.33 3.27 8.10
N LEU A 118 -0.92 2.07 8.22
CA LEU A 118 -1.92 1.60 7.27
C LEU A 118 -3.19 2.44 7.31
N TRP A 119 -3.60 2.89 8.49
CA TRP A 119 -4.74 3.78 8.68
C TRP A 119 -4.53 5.13 8.00
N ASN A 120 -3.39 5.79 8.23
CA ASN A 120 -3.09 7.06 7.58
C ASN A 120 -2.95 6.91 6.06
N ASN A 121 -2.33 5.81 5.61
CA ASN A 121 -2.19 5.50 4.20
C ASN A 121 -3.54 5.29 3.51
N GLN A 122 -4.60 4.94 4.24
CA GLN A 122 -5.95 4.87 3.65
C GLN A 122 -6.36 6.18 3.03
N TRP A 123 -5.84 7.35 3.44
CA TRP A 123 -6.30 8.65 2.95
C TRP A 123 -5.40 9.25 1.86
N SER A 124 -4.29 8.58 1.54
CA SER A 124 -3.32 9.07 0.57
C SER A 124 -3.68 8.64 -0.87
N PRO A 125 -3.41 9.47 -1.89
CA PRO A 125 -3.54 9.09 -3.29
C PRO A 125 -2.32 8.26 -3.73
N PHE A 126 -2.39 6.94 -3.59
CA PHE A 126 -1.34 6.03 -4.04
C PHE A 126 -1.63 5.44 -5.42
N THR A 127 -0.61 5.38 -6.27
CA THR A 127 -0.59 4.51 -7.45
C THR A 127 -0.14 3.10 -7.05
N SER A 128 -0.61 2.05 -7.74
CA SER A 128 -0.27 0.63 -7.47
C SER A 128 1.22 0.39 -7.25
N LYS A 129 2.07 0.96 -8.12
CA LYS A 129 3.54 0.82 -8.04
C LYS A 129 4.13 1.50 -6.80
N GLN A 130 3.63 2.68 -6.46
CA GLN A 130 4.09 3.44 -5.29
C GLN A 130 3.67 2.74 -3.99
N LEU A 131 2.45 2.18 -3.97
CA LEU A 131 1.95 1.39 -2.86
C LEU A 131 2.78 0.12 -2.65
N LEU A 132 3.06 -0.63 -3.72
CA LEU A 132 3.91 -1.82 -3.64
C LEU A 132 5.31 -1.45 -3.13
N ARG A 133 5.94 -0.42 -3.70
CA ARG A 133 7.28 0.03 -3.27
C ARG A 133 7.30 0.43 -1.79
N SER A 134 6.31 1.18 -1.32
CA SER A 134 6.24 1.59 0.08
C SER A 134 6.02 0.39 1.00
N LEU A 135 5.20 -0.58 0.59
CA LEU A 135 4.92 -1.79 1.35
C LEU A 135 6.15 -2.70 1.47
N VAL A 136 6.91 -2.86 0.37
CA VAL A 136 8.19 -3.59 0.40
C VAL A 136 9.16 -2.95 1.38
N VAL A 137 9.31 -1.62 1.32
CA VAL A 137 10.18 -0.88 2.25
C VAL A 137 9.70 -1.03 3.69
N LEU A 138 8.38 -0.97 3.92
CA LEU A 138 7.79 -1.12 5.26
C LEU A 138 8.09 -2.51 5.86
N PHE A 139 7.82 -3.58 5.11
CA PHE A 139 8.09 -4.95 5.57
C PHE A 139 9.59 -5.21 5.75
N ALA A 140 10.42 -4.77 4.80
CA ALA A 140 11.87 -4.93 4.89
C ALA A 140 12.43 -4.20 6.12
N THR A 141 11.99 -2.96 6.35
CA THR A 141 12.41 -2.16 7.50
C THR A 141 11.99 -2.82 8.80
N ALA A 142 10.72 -3.22 8.93
CA ALA A 142 10.24 -3.88 10.13
C ALA A 142 10.92 -5.24 10.38
N PHE A 143 11.18 -6.02 9.32
CA PHE A 143 11.93 -7.27 9.41
C PHE A 143 13.37 -7.04 9.90
N CYS A 144 14.07 -6.05 9.32
CA CYS A 144 15.42 -5.68 9.73
C CYS A 144 15.45 -5.19 11.17
N ILE A 145 14.53 -4.31 11.57
CA ILE A 145 14.46 -3.81 12.95
C ILE A 145 14.19 -4.96 13.92
N LYS A 146 13.26 -5.88 13.63
CA LYS A 146 13.02 -7.07 14.47
C LYS A 146 14.29 -7.89 14.68
N HIS A 147 15.00 -8.23 13.60
CA HIS A 147 16.19 -9.08 13.69
C HIS A 147 17.39 -8.36 14.29
N LEU A 148 17.55 -7.06 14.03
CA LEU A 148 18.61 -6.23 14.61
C LEU A 148 18.39 -5.97 16.09
N LEU A 149 17.13 -5.73 16.52
CA LEU A 149 16.78 -5.65 17.93
C LEU A 149 17.06 -6.97 18.64
N LEU A 150 16.62 -8.09 18.07
CA LEU A 150 16.87 -9.41 18.66
C LEU A 150 18.38 -9.70 18.73
N ALA A 151 19.14 -9.44 17.66
CA ALA A 151 20.58 -9.64 17.65
C ALA A 151 21.30 -8.80 18.73
N ASN A 152 20.89 -7.54 18.94
CA ASN A 152 21.47 -6.69 19.99
C ASN A 152 21.03 -7.10 21.40
N LEU A 153 19.80 -7.61 21.57
CA LEU A 153 19.30 -8.11 22.85
C LEU A 153 20.03 -9.39 23.29
N TYR A 154 20.36 -10.26 22.33
CA TYR A 154 21.05 -11.53 22.58
C TYR A 154 22.58 -11.42 22.51
N ALA A 155 23.15 -10.24 22.23
CA ALA A 155 24.59 -10.05 22.26
C ALA A 155 25.12 -10.15 23.71
N PRO A 156 26.18 -10.94 23.97
CA PRO A 156 26.72 -11.11 25.32
C PRO A 156 27.40 -9.85 25.89
N ASP A 157 27.79 -8.90 25.02
CA ASP A 157 28.37 -7.62 25.45
C ASP A 157 27.28 -6.56 25.70
N ALA A 158 27.09 -6.23 26.97
CA ALA A 158 26.04 -5.34 27.45
C ALA A 158 26.23 -3.87 27.02
N GLY A 159 25.72 -3.53 25.83
CA GLY A 159 25.56 -2.15 25.39
C GLY A 159 24.48 -1.40 26.17
N TRP A 160 24.52 -0.06 26.14
CA TRP A 160 23.50 0.84 26.72
C TRP A 160 22.05 0.48 26.34
N LEU A 161 21.86 -0.17 25.20
CA LEU A 161 20.58 -0.66 24.71
C LEU A 161 19.97 -1.75 25.62
N GLN A 162 20.78 -2.62 26.24
CA GLN A 162 20.30 -3.60 27.22
C GLN A 162 19.80 -2.94 28.50
N ARG A 163 20.36 -1.80 28.90
CA ARG A 163 19.85 -1.04 30.06
C ARG A 163 18.47 -0.46 29.78
N ILE A 164 18.27 0.13 28.60
CA ILE A 164 16.96 0.67 28.21
C ILE A 164 15.95 -0.46 28.02
N ALA A 165 16.35 -1.56 27.37
CA ALA A 165 15.50 -2.73 27.20
C ALA A 165 15.16 -3.37 28.55
N GLY A 166 16.10 -3.46 29.49
CA GLY A 166 15.89 -3.96 30.84
C GLY A 166 14.88 -3.12 31.62
N VAL A 167 15.00 -1.78 31.56
CA VAL A 167 14.05 -0.86 32.22
C VAL A 167 12.66 -0.91 31.57
N LEU A 168 12.57 -1.01 30.24
CA LEU A 168 11.28 -1.19 29.54
C LEU A 168 10.66 -2.55 29.80
N LEU A 169 11.48 -3.61 29.91
CA LEU A 169 11.02 -4.96 30.23
C LEU A 169 10.56 -5.04 31.68
N GLU A 170 11.30 -4.49 32.65
CA GLU A 170 10.88 -4.45 34.06
C GLU A 170 9.63 -3.60 34.27
N GLY A 171 9.50 -2.47 33.56
CA GLY A 171 8.34 -1.58 33.69
C GLY A 171 7.04 -2.13 33.10
N VAL A 172 7.10 -3.10 32.18
CA VAL A 172 5.93 -3.65 31.47
C VAL A 172 5.74 -5.15 31.66
N SER A 173 6.72 -5.84 32.24
CA SER A 173 6.64 -7.25 32.66
C SER A 173 5.91 -7.42 34.00
N LEU A 174 4.67 -6.94 34.08
CA LEU A 174 3.71 -7.42 35.07
C LEU A 174 3.28 -8.87 34.73
N GLY A 175 4.22 -9.83 34.86
CA GLY A 175 3.92 -11.22 35.20
C GLY A 175 3.78 -12.28 34.09
N THR A 176 4.31 -12.11 32.87
CA THR A 176 4.09 -13.12 31.79
C THR A 176 5.34 -13.58 31.01
N LEU A 177 6.54 -13.46 31.58
CA LEU A 177 7.79 -13.86 30.91
C LEU A 177 8.03 -15.39 30.92
N GLY A 178 7.15 -16.13 30.26
CA GLY A 178 7.54 -17.35 29.57
C GLY A 178 8.00 -16.95 28.17
N ILE A 179 9.25 -16.53 28.01
CA ILE A 179 9.83 -16.28 26.68
C ILE A 179 10.09 -17.65 26.06
N GLU A 180 9.17 -18.11 25.20
CA GLU A 180 9.44 -19.27 24.35
C GLU A 180 10.63 -18.94 23.44
N HIS A 181 11.69 -19.72 23.57
CA HIS A 181 12.90 -19.55 22.77
C HIS A 181 12.69 -20.26 21.44
N PHE A 182 12.63 -19.49 20.36
CA PHE A 182 12.57 -20.04 19.00
C PHE A 182 13.96 -20.22 18.43
N ALA A 183 14.15 -21.28 17.65
CA ALA A 183 15.41 -21.50 16.96
C ALA A 183 15.69 -20.38 15.95
N ALA A 184 16.97 -20.07 15.72
CA ALA A 184 17.40 -19.09 14.71
C ALA A 184 16.85 -19.43 13.30
N SER A 185 16.57 -20.70 13.03
CA SER A 185 15.94 -21.18 11.79
C SER A 185 14.57 -20.53 11.51
N THR A 186 13.86 -20.11 12.55
CA THR A 186 12.61 -19.36 12.44
C THR A 186 12.80 -18.04 11.70
N GLY A 187 13.94 -17.37 11.89
CA GLY A 187 14.26 -16.12 11.18
C GLY A 187 14.38 -16.30 9.67
N TYR A 188 14.97 -17.42 9.22
CA TYR A 188 15.05 -17.75 7.79
C TYR A 188 13.67 -18.03 7.19
N ILE A 189 12.81 -18.76 7.90
CA ILE A 189 11.42 -19.00 7.49
C ILE A 189 10.68 -17.66 7.35
N SER A 190 10.85 -16.76 8.32
CA SER A 190 10.27 -15.43 8.28
C SER A 190 10.77 -14.61 7.07
N PHE A 191 12.07 -14.65 6.78
CA PHE A 191 12.66 -13.99 5.62
C PHE A 191 12.05 -14.49 4.31
N PHE A 192 12.04 -15.81 4.11
CA PHE A 192 11.46 -16.42 2.90
C PHE A 192 9.97 -16.13 2.78
N THR A 193 9.24 -16.12 3.89
CA THR A 193 7.81 -15.77 3.91
C THR A 193 7.58 -14.35 3.40
N VAL A 194 8.34 -13.37 3.90
CA VAL A 194 8.20 -11.97 3.46
C VAL A 194 8.63 -11.81 2.00
N ALA A 195 9.73 -12.44 1.59
CA ALA A 195 10.20 -12.38 0.22
C ALA A 195 9.17 -13.00 -0.76
N LEU A 196 8.62 -14.17 -0.44
CA LEU A 196 7.57 -14.81 -1.23
C LEU A 196 6.28 -14.01 -1.24
N TYR A 197 5.90 -13.39 -0.10
CA TYR A 197 4.73 -12.52 -0.02
C TYR A 197 4.88 -11.31 -0.95
N THR A 198 6.02 -10.62 -0.89
CA THR A 198 6.34 -9.51 -1.77
C THR A 198 6.34 -9.94 -3.23
N LEU A 199 6.94 -11.09 -3.56
CA LEU A 199 6.92 -11.62 -4.92
C LEU A 199 5.51 -11.96 -5.39
N GLY A 200 4.67 -12.53 -4.51
CA GLY A 200 3.26 -12.80 -4.79
C GLY A 200 2.49 -11.51 -5.09
N LEU A 201 2.75 -10.43 -4.35
CA LEU A 201 2.18 -9.12 -4.62
C LEU A 201 2.66 -8.51 -5.95
N LEU A 202 3.92 -8.73 -6.32
CA LEU A 202 4.46 -8.31 -7.62
C LEU A 202 3.86 -9.11 -8.80
N LEU A 203 3.45 -10.35 -8.55
CA LEU A 203 2.76 -11.21 -9.51
C LEU A 203 1.27 -10.90 -9.65
N LEU A 204 0.68 -10.09 -8.75
CA LEU A 204 -0.70 -9.65 -8.93
C LEU A 204 -0.80 -8.85 -10.23
N PRO A 205 -1.78 -9.16 -11.09
CA PRO A 205 -2.02 -8.35 -12.28
C PRO A 205 -2.42 -6.95 -11.79
N SER A 206 -1.50 -5.99 -11.93
CA SER A 206 -1.81 -4.59 -11.70
C SER A 206 -2.86 -4.20 -12.72
N ALA A 207 -3.93 -3.54 -12.27
CA ALA A 207 -4.88 -2.92 -13.19
C ALA A 207 -4.09 -2.04 -14.18
N PRO A 208 -4.36 -2.11 -15.49
CA PRO A 208 -3.69 -1.23 -16.43
C PRO A 208 -3.94 0.20 -15.99
N ASP A 209 -2.85 0.91 -15.64
CA ASP A 209 -2.90 2.31 -15.25
C ASP A 209 -3.43 3.13 -16.44
N SER A 210 -4.75 3.32 -16.54
CA SER A 210 -5.35 4.28 -17.48
C SER A 210 -4.94 5.73 -17.18
N PHE A 211 -4.23 5.95 -16.07
CA PHE A 211 -3.70 7.22 -15.61
C PHE A 211 -2.22 7.46 -15.95
N ASN A 212 -1.53 6.50 -16.57
CA ASN A 212 -0.16 6.70 -17.08
C ASN A 212 -0.10 7.09 -18.56
N SER A 213 -1.18 7.65 -19.12
CA SER A 213 -1.12 8.43 -20.37
C SER A 213 -0.42 9.79 -20.19
N SER A 214 -0.01 10.15 -18.97
CA SER A 214 0.72 11.38 -18.66
C SER A 214 2.18 11.14 -18.21
N ASP A 215 2.56 9.88 -17.98
CA ASP A 215 3.96 9.47 -17.67
C ASP A 215 4.46 8.38 -18.62
N ALA A 216 3.69 8.08 -19.66
CA ALA A 216 4.32 7.98 -20.96
C ALA A 216 5.08 9.31 -21.11
N THR A 217 6.40 9.26 -21.00
CA THR A 217 7.21 9.86 -22.05
C THR A 217 6.44 9.59 -23.33
N VAL A 218 5.63 10.56 -23.77
CA VAL A 218 5.13 10.60 -25.12
C VAL A 218 6.43 10.55 -25.87
N ASP A 219 6.76 9.36 -26.34
CA ASP A 219 8.06 9.05 -26.89
C ASP A 219 8.31 10.20 -27.86
N VAL A 220 9.39 10.97 -27.66
CA VAL A 220 9.64 12.13 -28.52
C VAL A 220 9.66 11.65 -29.98
N GLN A 221 9.97 10.37 -30.18
CA GLN A 221 9.76 9.60 -31.40
C GLN A 221 8.30 9.52 -31.87
N GLN A 222 7.32 9.21 -31.00
CA GLN A 222 5.90 9.03 -31.34
C GLN A 222 5.16 10.38 -31.46
N THR A 223 5.49 11.38 -30.64
CA THR A 223 5.03 12.77 -30.90
C THR A 223 5.65 13.29 -32.20
N GLY A 224 6.93 12.98 -32.44
CA GLY A 224 7.62 13.29 -33.69
C GLY A 224 6.96 12.63 -34.89
N ASP A 225 6.58 11.36 -34.77
CA ASP A 225 5.93 10.60 -35.83
C ASP A 225 4.53 11.15 -36.15
N VAL A 226 3.75 11.57 -35.13
CA VAL A 226 2.45 12.22 -35.33
C VAL A 226 2.60 13.62 -35.94
N ILE A 227 3.61 14.39 -35.51
CA ILE A 227 3.90 15.72 -36.08
C ILE A 227 4.41 15.58 -37.53
N ASP A 228 5.22 14.57 -37.83
CA ASP A 228 5.72 14.30 -39.18
C ASP A 228 4.63 13.71 -40.08
N LEU A 229 3.71 12.90 -39.56
CA LEU A 229 2.49 12.50 -40.26
C LEU A 229 1.65 13.72 -40.58
N TYR A 230 1.38 14.58 -39.59
CA TYR A 230 0.64 15.82 -39.78
C TYR A 230 1.29 16.73 -40.84
N ARG A 231 2.63 16.83 -40.84
CA ARG A 231 3.39 17.63 -41.81
C ARG A 231 3.38 17.02 -43.22
N ARG A 232 3.17 15.71 -43.37
CA ARG A 232 3.06 15.00 -44.65
C ARG A 232 1.65 15.04 -45.24
N LEU A 233 0.63 15.37 -44.45
CA LEU A 233 -0.73 15.53 -44.97
C LEU A 233 -0.80 16.76 -45.90
N PRO A 234 -1.57 16.68 -47.00
CA PRO A 234 -1.83 17.83 -47.86
C PRO A 234 -2.62 18.93 -47.10
N ASN A 235 -2.44 20.20 -47.52
CA ASN A 235 -2.87 21.38 -46.75
C ASN A 235 -4.39 21.45 -46.48
N ASP A 236 -5.20 20.87 -47.36
CA ASP A 236 -6.65 20.75 -47.21
C ASP A 236 -7.04 19.81 -46.05
N GLU A 237 -6.36 18.67 -45.91
CA GLU A 237 -6.59 17.73 -44.81
C GLU A 237 -6.08 18.25 -43.47
N GLN A 238 -4.96 18.99 -43.47
CA GLN A 238 -4.44 19.65 -42.27
C GLN A 238 -5.44 20.65 -41.67
N THR A 239 -6.19 21.34 -42.53
CA THR A 239 -7.19 22.33 -42.13
C THR A 239 -8.43 21.65 -41.53
N LEU A 240 -8.88 20.55 -42.13
CA LEU A 240 -9.98 19.73 -41.61
C LEU A 240 -9.65 19.14 -40.24
N LEU A 241 -8.43 18.62 -40.06
CA LEU A 241 -7.97 18.11 -38.76
C LEU A 241 -7.92 19.20 -37.69
N ARG A 242 -7.48 20.42 -38.04
CA ARG A 242 -7.51 21.56 -37.11
C ARG A 242 -8.94 21.90 -36.71
N GLU A 243 -9.87 21.96 -37.65
CA GLU A 243 -11.27 22.25 -37.34
C GLU A 243 -11.91 21.16 -36.48
N LEU A 244 -11.59 19.89 -36.73
CA LEU A 244 -12.09 18.77 -35.92
C LEU A 244 -11.57 18.83 -34.49
N ILE A 245 -10.28 19.08 -34.29
CA ILE A 245 -9.67 19.22 -32.95
C ILE A 245 -10.26 20.42 -32.21
N LEU A 246 -10.39 21.58 -32.89
CA LEU A 246 -11.00 22.78 -32.32
C LEU A 246 -12.46 22.57 -31.95
N LYS A 247 -13.22 21.83 -32.77
CA LYS A 247 -14.62 21.51 -32.53
C LYS A 247 -14.79 20.60 -31.31
N ASP A 248 -13.86 19.66 -31.10
CA ASP A 248 -13.90 18.72 -29.97
C ASP A 248 -13.41 19.35 -28.65
N GLN A 249 -12.53 20.36 -28.71
CA GLN A 249 -12.13 21.13 -27.52
C GLN A 249 -13.14 22.20 -27.08
N LYS A 250 -13.96 22.72 -28.00
CA LYS A 250 -14.97 23.75 -27.71
C LYS A 250 -15.91 23.40 -26.54
N PRO A 251 -16.46 22.16 -26.42
CA PRO A 251 -17.28 21.80 -25.25
C PRO A 251 -16.49 21.77 -23.93
N GLN A 252 -15.20 21.42 -23.96
CA GLN A 252 -14.36 21.38 -22.75
C GLN A 252 -14.02 22.79 -22.24
N LEU A 253 -13.72 23.72 -23.15
CA LEU A 253 -13.49 25.13 -22.80
C LEU A 253 -14.75 25.83 -22.28
N GLN A 254 -15.93 25.46 -22.79
CA GLN A 254 -17.21 25.97 -22.26
C GLN A 254 -17.52 25.42 -20.86
N SER A 255 -17.16 24.16 -20.56
CA SER A 255 -17.30 23.63 -19.20
C SER A 255 -16.32 24.27 -18.21
N ALA A 256 -15.10 24.62 -18.63
CA ALA A 256 -14.13 25.31 -17.78
C ALA A 256 -14.55 26.76 -17.49
N ALA A 257 -15.06 27.48 -18.50
CA ALA A 257 -15.57 28.85 -18.33
C ALA A 257 -16.85 28.91 -17.48
N PHE A 258 -17.68 27.85 -17.48
CA PHE A 258 -18.86 27.76 -16.61
C PHE A 258 -18.49 27.57 -15.13
N VAL A 259 -17.37 26.90 -14.84
CA VAL A 259 -16.88 26.70 -13.47
C VAL A 259 -16.30 28.00 -12.89
N ASP A 260 -15.60 28.81 -13.69
CA ASP A 260 -15.09 30.12 -13.24
C ASP A 260 -16.21 31.12 -12.95
N HIS A 261 -17.31 31.11 -13.71
CA HIS A 261 -18.44 31.99 -13.44
C HIS A 261 -19.24 31.60 -12.19
N ALA A 262 -19.34 30.31 -11.87
CA ALA A 262 -20.00 29.84 -10.64
C ALA A 262 -19.20 30.14 -9.36
N SER A 263 -17.88 30.35 -9.47
CA SER A 263 -17.03 30.69 -8.32
C SER A 263 -17.07 32.18 -7.96
N ASN A 264 -17.34 33.07 -8.92
CA ASN A 264 -17.45 34.52 -8.63
C ASN A 264 -18.78 34.90 -7.97
N ASP A 265 -19.86 34.16 -8.22
CA ASP A 265 -21.20 34.45 -7.68
C ASP A 265 -21.36 34.09 -6.18
N LEU A 266 -20.38 33.41 -5.59
CA LEU A 266 -20.36 33.06 -4.16
C LEU A 266 -19.47 33.97 -3.31
N THR A 267 -18.91 35.05 -3.90
CA THR A 267 -18.00 35.96 -3.19
C THR A 267 -18.56 37.36 -2.95
N GLU A 268 -19.72 37.72 -3.53
CA GLU A 268 -20.35 39.04 -3.32
C GLU A 268 -21.42 39.06 -2.20
N GLU A 269 -21.75 37.91 -1.58
CA GLU A 269 -22.81 37.83 -0.55
C GLU A 269 -22.29 37.75 0.90
N ASN A 270 -21.07 38.23 1.19
CA ASN A 270 -20.55 38.21 2.56
C ASN A 270 -19.79 39.49 2.97
N GLU A 271 -20.23 40.64 2.45
CA GLU A 271 -19.72 41.96 2.84
C GLU A 271 -20.88 42.88 3.28
N ALA A 272 -21.70 42.40 4.21
CA ALA A 272 -22.56 43.27 4.99
C ALA A 272 -22.70 42.70 6.40
N ASP A 273 -22.43 43.56 7.38
CA ASP A 273 -22.74 43.41 8.80
C ASP A 273 -21.67 42.78 9.70
N THR A 274 -20.64 43.56 10.03
CA THR A 274 -20.14 43.60 11.41
C THR A 274 -19.53 44.98 11.71
N SER A 275 -20.39 45.94 12.07
CA SER A 275 -19.99 47.16 12.77
C SER A 275 -20.17 46.94 14.28
N ASP A 276 -19.19 47.44 15.03
CA ASP A 276 -19.22 47.78 16.46
C ASP A 276 -19.14 46.68 17.51
N GLY A 277 -18.00 46.68 18.19
CA GLY A 277 -17.78 45.95 19.44
C GLY A 277 -16.34 46.06 19.91
N GLU A 278 -16.01 47.20 20.53
CA GLU A 278 -14.80 47.47 21.31
C GLU A 278 -14.23 46.24 22.07
N ILE A 279 -12.90 46.12 22.12
CA ILE A 279 -12.12 46.08 23.38
C ILE A 279 -10.61 46.22 23.06
N LEU A 280 -10.11 47.42 23.37
CA LEU A 280 -8.88 47.72 24.12
C LEU A 280 -7.80 46.63 24.25
N THR A 281 -6.58 46.92 23.75
CA THR A 281 -5.34 47.07 24.55
C THR A 281 -4.18 47.47 23.62
N ILE A 282 -3.67 48.71 23.66
CA ILE A 282 -2.64 49.26 24.57
C ILE A 282 -1.20 48.91 24.15
N VAL A 283 -0.47 49.98 23.80
CA VAL A 283 0.93 50.32 24.15
C VAL A 283 2.05 50.26 23.10
N ARG A 284 2.57 51.48 22.85
CA ARG A 284 3.95 51.92 22.55
C ARG A 284 4.53 51.49 21.19
N GLU A 285 5.30 52.31 20.48
CA GLU A 285 6.23 53.35 20.93
C GLU A 285 6.65 54.26 19.74
N ARG A 286 6.89 55.56 20.04
CA ARG A 286 8.01 56.38 19.56
C ARG A 286 8.21 56.62 18.04
N LYS A 287 8.08 57.89 17.62
CA LYS A 287 9.17 58.87 17.37
C LYS A 287 8.60 60.07 16.59
N GLU A 288 8.68 61.24 17.22
CA GLU A 288 9.40 62.45 16.73
C GLU A 288 8.54 63.33 15.82
#